data_AF-A0A543IT80-F1
#
_entry.id   AF-A0A543IT80-F1
#
_cell.length_a   1.000
_cell.length_b   1.000
_cell.length_c   1.000
_cell.angle_alpha   90.00
_cell.angle_beta   90.00
_cell.angle_gamma   90.00
#
_symmetry.space_group_name_H-M   'P 1'
#
loop_
_entity.id
_entity.type
_entity.pdbx_description
1 polymer ?
#
loop_
_entity_poly.entity_id
_entity_poly.type
_entity_poly.pdbx_seq_one_letter_code
_entity_poly.pdbx_strand_id
1 'polypeptide(L)'
;MAADRLDLPRETRGVRLRPHYDPEAFGRLSERIARFLGTARFLVYMTAFITVWIAWNTLTPWRFDPYPFIFLTLMLSLQASYAAPLILLAQNRQADRDRVQAEEDRLTAARNQAEIEYLTREIASIRMALAELATRDYLRSELQHLVEELRDRVPERRSG
;
A
#
# COMPACT_ATOMS: atom_id res chain seq x y z
N MET A 1 -2.76 -0.27 -67.04
CA MET A 1 -2.19 0.10 -65.73
C MET A 1 -2.73 1.47 -65.34
N ALA A 2 -3.85 1.50 -64.62
CA ALA A 2 -4.40 2.71 -64.01
C ALA A 2 -4.44 2.44 -62.50
N ALA A 3 -3.34 2.79 -61.82
CA ALA A 3 -3.24 2.69 -60.38
C ALA A 3 -4.00 3.86 -59.75
N ASP A 4 -5.15 3.53 -59.18
CA ASP A 4 -5.54 3.86 -57.81
C ASP A 4 -5.09 5.24 -57.31
N ARG A 5 -5.87 6.26 -57.66
CA ARG A 5 -5.74 7.60 -57.10
C ARG A 5 -6.76 7.80 -55.99
N LEU A 6 -6.21 7.97 -54.79
CA LEU A 6 -6.65 8.92 -53.77
C LEU A 6 -7.87 8.53 -52.92
N ASP A 7 -7.76 7.42 -52.20
CA ASP A 7 -8.43 7.26 -50.90
C ASP A 7 -7.43 7.55 -49.76
N LEU A 8 -7.28 8.82 -49.42
CA LEU A 8 -6.69 9.23 -48.14
C LEU A 8 -7.82 9.77 -47.27
N PRO A 9 -8.17 9.11 -46.15
CA PRO A 9 -9.15 9.64 -45.23
C PRO A 9 -8.63 10.97 -44.71
N ARG A 10 -9.39 12.03 -44.99
CA ARG A 10 -9.17 13.38 -44.49
C ARG A 10 -9.22 13.30 -42.97
N GLU A 11 -8.05 13.29 -42.32
CA GLU A 11 -7.96 13.35 -40.87
C GLU A 11 -8.60 14.67 -40.41
N THR A 12 -9.85 14.59 -39.99
CA THR A 12 -10.50 15.61 -39.20
C THR A 12 -9.68 15.74 -37.94
N ARG A 13 -8.84 16.77 -37.90
CA ARG A 13 -8.04 17.19 -36.75
C ARG A 13 -9.02 17.63 -35.66
N GLY A 14 -9.66 16.66 -35.02
CA GLY A 14 -10.50 16.85 -33.86
C GLY A 14 -9.63 17.47 -32.79
N VAL A 15 -9.97 18.70 -32.40
CA VAL A 15 -9.37 19.38 -31.27
C VAL A 15 -9.62 18.49 -30.05
N ARG A 16 -8.67 17.63 -29.72
CA ARG A 16 -8.68 16.88 -28.47
C ARG A 16 -8.39 17.89 -27.37
N LEU A 17 -9.44 18.58 -26.91
CA LEU A 17 -9.49 19.20 -25.60
C LEU A 17 -9.31 18.06 -24.60
N ARG A 18 -8.06 17.70 -24.32
CA ARG A 18 -7.72 16.95 -23.11
C ARG A 18 -7.78 17.99 -22.00
N PRO A 19 -8.77 17.92 -21.09
CA PRO A 19 -8.67 18.72 -19.88
C PRO A 19 -7.37 18.30 -19.19
N HIS A 20 -6.42 19.21 -19.10
CA HIS A 20 -5.19 19.00 -18.35
C HIS A 20 -5.55 19.07 -16.87
N TYR A 21 -6.00 17.94 -16.34
CA TYR A 21 -6.29 17.76 -14.93
C TYR A 21 -4.95 17.73 -14.19
N ASP A 22 -4.67 18.75 -13.39
CA ASP A 22 -3.41 18.88 -12.63
C ASP A 22 -3.45 18.01 -11.36
N PRO A 23 -2.87 16.79 -11.37
CA PRO A 23 -3.01 15.83 -10.29
C PRO A 23 -2.44 16.33 -8.95
N GLU A 24 -1.55 17.33 -8.96
CA GLU A 24 -0.89 17.86 -7.76
C GLU A 24 -1.81 18.80 -6.95
N ALA A 25 -2.59 19.64 -7.63
CA ALA A 25 -3.59 20.50 -6.99
C ALA A 25 -4.72 19.67 -6.36
N PHE A 26 -5.19 18.66 -7.10
CA PHE A 26 -6.21 17.74 -6.62
C PHE A 26 -5.71 16.83 -5.49
N GLY A 27 -4.44 16.38 -5.56
CA GLY A 27 -3.85 15.57 -4.50
C GLY A 27 -3.84 16.26 -3.14
N ARG A 28 -3.47 17.55 -3.10
CA ARG A 28 -3.49 18.38 -1.89
C ARG A 28 -4.91 18.65 -1.38
N LEU A 29 -5.86 18.90 -2.28
CA LEU A 29 -7.26 19.10 -1.92
C LEU A 29 -7.87 17.83 -1.29
N SER A 30 -7.69 16.68 -1.93
CA SER A 30 -8.20 15.40 -1.42
C SER A 30 -7.61 15.02 -0.06
N GLU A 31 -6.32 15.27 0.17
CA GLU A 31 -5.69 14.99 1.47
C GLU A 31 -6.24 15.90 2.58
N ARG A 32 -6.55 17.16 2.26
CA ARG A 32 -7.19 18.09 3.20
C ARG A 32 -8.62 17.65 3.51
N ILE A 33 -9.38 17.23 2.51
CA ILE A 33 -10.75 16.72 2.66
C ILE A 33 -10.74 15.42 3.49
N ALA A 34 -9.84 14.48 3.22
CA ALA A 34 -9.75 13.23 3.98
C ALA A 34 -9.47 13.47 5.47
N ARG A 35 -8.53 14.37 5.79
CA ARG A 35 -8.27 14.78 7.17
C ARG A 35 -9.46 15.52 7.80
N PHE A 36 -10.19 16.31 7.02
CA PHE A 36 -11.33 17.08 7.51
C PHE A 36 -12.55 16.20 7.81
N LEU A 37 -12.93 15.29 6.90
CA LEU A 37 -14.07 14.37 7.07
C LEU A 37 -13.80 13.30 8.13
N GLY A 38 -12.55 12.85 8.30
CA GLY A 38 -12.18 11.83 9.28
C GLY A 38 -12.11 12.34 10.72
N THR A 39 -12.26 13.64 10.97
CA THR A 39 -12.09 14.23 12.30
C THR A 39 -13.44 14.48 12.98
N ALA A 40 -13.60 14.06 14.24
CA ALA A 40 -14.82 14.30 15.05
C ALA A 40 -15.22 15.80 15.16
N ARG A 41 -14.28 16.71 14.95
CA ARG A 41 -14.48 18.17 14.93
C ARG A 41 -15.47 18.62 13.84
N PHE A 42 -15.51 17.95 12.69
CA PHE A 42 -16.46 18.29 11.62
C PHE A 42 -17.91 18.03 12.06
N LEU A 43 -18.16 16.86 12.67
CA LEU A 43 -19.48 16.52 13.19
C LEU A 43 -19.93 17.51 14.25
N VAL A 44 -19.06 17.85 15.21
CA VAL A 44 -19.36 18.85 16.25
C VAL A 44 -19.74 20.21 15.64
N TYR A 45 -18.96 20.68 14.66
CA TYR A 45 -19.25 21.95 13.97
C TYR A 45 -20.59 21.90 13.22
N MET A 46 -20.87 20.81 12.50
CA MET A 46 -22.13 20.64 11.77
C MET A 46 -23.34 20.58 12.71
N THR A 47 -23.24 19.85 13.83
CA THR A 47 -24.29 19.81 14.85
C THR A 47 -24.51 21.19 15.45
N ALA A 48 -23.44 21.88 15.84
CA ALA A 48 -23.53 23.24 16.37
C ALA A 48 -24.19 24.21 15.38
N PHE A 49 -23.82 24.14 14.10
CA PHE A 49 -24.43 24.95 13.04
C PHE A 49 -25.94 24.70 12.93
N ILE A 50 -26.38 23.44 12.89
CA ILE A 50 -27.80 23.07 12.85
C ILE A 50 -28.54 23.58 14.09
N THR A 51 -27.96 23.38 15.28
CA THR A 51 -28.57 23.83 16.54
C THR A 51 -28.70 25.36 16.57
N VAL A 52 -27.67 26.09 16.17
CA VAL A 52 -27.70 27.57 16.10
C VAL A 52 -28.73 28.05 15.09
N TRP A 53 -28.85 27.41 13.92
CA TRP A 53 -29.85 27.75 12.91
C TRP A 53 -31.28 27.59 13.42
N ILE A 54 -31.56 26.46 14.06
CA ILE A 54 -32.87 26.17 14.66
C ILE A 54 -33.15 27.16 15.80
N ALA A 55 -32.18 27.43 16.68
CA ALA A 55 -32.33 28.38 17.77
C ALA A 55 -32.60 29.80 17.26
N TRP A 56 -31.88 30.26 16.25
CA TRP A 56 -32.09 31.57 15.63
C TRP A 56 -33.50 31.72 15.06
N ASN A 57 -33.98 30.71 14.31
CA ASN A 57 -35.30 30.73 13.69
C ASN A 57 -36.47 30.51 14.65
N THR A 58 -36.22 29.93 15.83
CA THR A 58 -37.26 29.71 16.85
C THR A 58 -37.35 30.85 17.87
N LEU A 59 -36.21 31.43 18.27
CA LEU A 59 -36.12 32.46 19.30
C LEU A 59 -36.33 33.88 18.75
N THR A 60 -36.07 34.10 17.46
CA THR A 60 -36.24 35.43 16.84
C THR A 60 -37.64 35.57 16.26
N PRO A 61 -38.37 36.67 16.52
CA PRO A 61 -39.67 36.92 15.88
C PRO A 61 -39.58 37.05 14.35
N TRP A 62 -38.38 37.29 13.82
CA TRP A 62 -38.06 37.29 12.39
C TRP A 62 -37.67 35.87 11.97
N ARG A 63 -38.69 35.08 11.64
CA ARG A 63 -38.54 33.69 11.20
C ARG A 63 -38.11 33.65 9.74
N PHE A 64 -36.81 33.64 9.49
CA PHE A 64 -36.24 33.53 8.14
C PHE A 64 -36.58 32.18 7.49
N ASP A 65 -36.63 31.11 8.27
CA ASP A 65 -36.93 29.74 7.86
C ASP A 65 -37.92 29.08 8.85
N PRO A 66 -39.24 29.31 8.71
CA PRO A 66 -40.26 28.68 9.57
C PRO A 66 -40.27 27.16 9.44
N TYR A 67 -40.77 26.47 10.47
CA TYR A 67 -40.99 25.02 10.42
C TYR A 67 -41.82 24.67 9.17
N PRO A 68 -41.34 23.76 8.29
CA PRO A 68 -40.39 22.67 8.53
C PRO A 68 -38.91 22.91 8.14
N PHE A 69 -38.42 24.15 8.11
CA PHE A 69 -37.03 24.52 7.77
C PHE A 69 -36.63 24.14 6.33
N ILE A 70 -37.35 24.70 5.34
CA ILE A 70 -37.13 24.40 3.91
C ILE A 70 -35.70 24.80 3.50
N PHE A 71 -35.21 25.95 3.95
CA PHE A 71 -33.89 26.45 3.53
C PHE A 71 -32.77 25.59 4.10
N LEU A 72 -32.85 25.23 5.38
CA LEU A 72 -31.90 24.31 5.99
C LEU A 72 -31.87 22.97 5.24
N THR A 73 -33.05 22.44 4.90
CA THR A 73 -33.19 21.16 4.20
C THR A 73 -32.60 21.22 2.79
N LEU A 74 -32.88 22.29 2.03
CA LEU A 74 -32.32 22.52 0.70
C LEU A 74 -30.79 22.65 0.73
N MET A 75 -30.26 23.34 1.74
CA MET A 75 -28.82 23.50 1.87
C MET A 75 -28.14 22.18 2.22
N LEU A 76 -28.70 21.40 3.15
CA LEU A 76 -28.18 20.08 3.51
C LEU A 76 -28.25 19.08 2.33
N SER A 77 -29.32 19.10 1.55
CA SER A 77 -29.45 18.22 0.38
C SER A 77 -28.44 18.58 -0.72
N LEU A 78 -28.23 19.87 -0.98
CA LEU A 78 -27.19 20.35 -1.89
C LEU A 78 -25.79 19.98 -1.39
N GLN A 79 -25.53 20.16 -0.09
CA GLN A 79 -24.26 19.82 0.54
C GLN A 79 -23.95 18.32 0.39
N ALA A 80 -24.94 17.45 0.60
CA ALA A 80 -24.79 16.01 0.38
C ALA A 80 -24.53 15.68 -1.10
N SER A 81 -25.27 16.33 -2.02
CA SER A 81 -25.13 16.11 -3.46
C SER A 81 -23.74 16.47 -3.99
N TYR A 82 -23.12 17.55 -3.49
CA TYR A 82 -21.76 17.94 -3.89
C TYR A 82 -20.66 17.17 -3.14
N ALA A 83 -20.95 16.69 -1.92
CA ALA A 83 -20.01 15.85 -1.17
C ALA A 83 -19.79 14.49 -1.86
N ALA A 84 -20.84 13.87 -2.40
CA ALA A 84 -20.74 12.57 -3.07
C ALA A 84 -19.68 12.49 -4.19
N PRO A 85 -19.67 13.37 -5.22
CA PRO A 85 -18.64 13.33 -6.25
C PRO A 85 -17.24 13.66 -5.71
N LEU A 86 -17.12 14.60 -4.76
CA LEU A 86 -15.82 14.89 -4.13
C LEU A 86 -15.26 13.69 -3.37
N ILE A 87 -16.12 12.95 -2.66
CA ILE A 87 -15.75 11.72 -1.96
C ILE A 87 -15.35 10.64 -2.96
N LEU A 88 -16.11 10.46 -4.06
CA LEU A 88 -15.76 9.50 -5.12
C LEU A 88 -14.40 9.80 -5.75
N LEU A 89 -14.08 11.08 -5.99
CA LEU A 89 -12.77 11.49 -6.49
C LEU A 89 -11.66 11.19 -5.47
N ALA A 90 -11.90 11.46 -4.18
CA ALA A 90 -10.95 11.11 -3.12
C ALA A 90 -10.74 9.59 -3.02
N GLN A 91 -11.80 8.80 -3.20
CA GLN A 91 -11.77 7.34 -3.20
C GLN A 91 -11.01 6.77 -4.39
N ASN A 92 -11.24 7.27 -5.62
CA ASN A 92 -10.49 6.82 -6.81
C ASN A 92 -8.97 6.98 -6.61
N ARG A 93 -8.54 8.10 -6.05
CA ARG A 93 -7.11 8.34 -5.77
C ARG A 93 -6.57 7.46 -4.64
N GLN A 94 -7.41 7.08 -3.68
CA GLN A 94 -7.01 6.12 -2.65
C GLN A 94 -6.84 4.73 -3.28
N ALA A 95 -7.79 4.30 -4.10
CA ALA A 95 -7.72 3.02 -4.81
C ALA A 95 -6.52 2.93 -5.77
N ASP A 96 -6.16 4.02 -6.45
CA ASP A 96 -4.97 4.06 -7.31
C ASP A 96 -3.66 3.85 -6.50
N ARG A 97 -3.55 4.50 -5.33
CA ARG A 97 -2.40 4.32 -4.42
C ARG A 97 -2.37 2.92 -3.85
N ASP A 98 -3.50 2.42 -3.38
CA ASP A 98 -3.62 1.07 -2.82
C ASP A 98 -3.26 0.01 -3.87
N ARG A 99 -3.59 0.25 -5.14
CA ARG A 99 -3.20 -0.62 -6.26
C ARG A 99 -1.69 -0.64 -6.47
N VAL A 100 -1.03 0.51 -6.51
CA VAL A 100 0.43 0.59 -6.67
C VAL A 100 1.13 -0.11 -5.50
N GLN A 101 0.70 0.16 -4.27
CA GLN A 101 1.24 -0.51 -3.08
C GLN A 101 1.08 -2.03 -3.17
N ALA A 102 -0.09 -2.51 -3.59
CA ALA A 102 -0.33 -3.94 -3.75
C ALA A 102 0.54 -4.59 -4.84
N GLU A 103 0.89 -3.86 -5.90
CA GLU A 103 1.81 -4.34 -6.94
C GLU A 103 3.25 -4.43 -6.40
N GLU A 104 3.71 -3.43 -5.64
CA GLU A 104 5.03 -3.44 -4.99
C GLU A 104 5.14 -4.55 -3.94
N ASP A 105 4.10 -4.75 -3.13
CA ASP A 105 4.05 -5.81 -2.13
C ASP A 105 4.14 -7.20 -2.78
N ARG A 106 3.48 -7.40 -3.93
CA ARG A 106 3.57 -8.65 -4.71
C ARG A 106 4.99 -8.90 -5.23
N LEU A 107 5.65 -7.88 -5.76
CA LEU A 107 7.03 -7.99 -6.25
C LEU A 107 7.99 -8.32 -5.11
N THR A 108 7.80 -7.68 -3.96
CA THR A 108 8.60 -7.93 -2.75
C THR A 108 8.37 -9.34 -2.24
N ALA A 109 7.12 -9.81 -2.16
CA ALA A 109 6.80 -11.17 -1.76
C ALA A 109 7.45 -12.22 -2.69
N ALA A 110 7.41 -12.00 -4.01
CA ALA A 110 8.05 -12.89 -4.98
C ALA A 110 9.57 -12.95 -4.81
N ARG A 111 10.22 -11.81 -4.54
CA ARG A 111 11.67 -11.74 -4.25
C ARG A 111 12.01 -12.48 -2.96
N ASN A 112 11.26 -12.24 -1.89
CA ASN A 112 11.45 -12.91 -0.60
C ASN A 112 11.28 -14.44 -0.74
N GLN A 113 10.30 -14.89 -1.52
CA GLN A 113 10.11 -16.32 -1.79
C GLN A 113 11.33 -16.91 -2.50
N ALA A 114 11.88 -16.24 -3.52
CA ALA A 114 13.07 -16.70 -4.23
C ALA A 114 14.32 -16.73 -3.32
N GLU A 115 14.48 -15.73 -2.46
CA GLU A 115 15.57 -15.67 -1.47
C GLU A 115 15.46 -16.81 -0.45
N ILE A 116 14.26 -17.09 0.08
CA ILE A 116 14.02 -18.22 0.98
C ILE A 116 14.32 -19.55 0.28
N GLU A 117 13.91 -19.71 -0.98
CA GLU A 117 14.19 -20.94 -1.74
C GLU A 117 15.70 -21.11 -1.97
N TYR A 118 16.42 -20.03 -2.26
CA TYR A 118 17.87 -20.03 -2.36
C TYR A 118 18.53 -20.43 -1.04
N LEU A 119 18.16 -19.76 0.06
CA LEU A 119 18.68 -20.08 1.40
C LEU A 119 18.37 -21.53 1.80
N THR A 120 17.19 -22.04 1.45
CA THR A 120 16.81 -23.43 1.75
C THR A 120 17.69 -24.42 0.99
N ARG A 121 17.98 -24.15 -0.29
CA ARG A 121 18.91 -24.96 -1.09
C ARG A 121 20.32 -24.91 -0.53
N GLU A 122 20.77 -23.73 -0.09
CA GLU A 122 22.10 -23.57 0.51
C GLU A 122 22.22 -24.28 1.85
N ILE A 123 21.18 -24.24 2.70
CA ILE A 123 21.15 -25.01 3.95
C ILE A 123 21.15 -26.52 3.65
N ALA A 124 20.45 -26.97 2.62
CA ALA A 124 20.43 -28.38 2.23
C ALA A 124 21.82 -28.84 1.73
N SER A 125 22.53 -28.03 0.94
CA SER A 125 23.89 -28.35 0.48
C SER A 125 24.89 -28.39 1.64
N ILE A 126 24.82 -27.42 2.56
CA ILE A 126 25.63 -27.40 3.79
C ILE A 126 25.35 -28.65 4.63
N ARG A 127 24.07 -29.02 4.81
CA ARG A 127 23.70 -30.22 5.57
C ARG A 127 24.25 -31.50 4.93
N MET A 128 24.24 -31.61 3.61
CA MET A 128 24.81 -32.76 2.90
C MET A 128 26.33 -32.82 3.08
N ALA A 129 27.04 -31.70 2.89
CA ALA A 129 28.49 -31.62 3.09
C ALA A 129 28.89 -31.96 4.54
N LEU A 130 28.12 -31.47 5.53
CA LEU A 130 28.30 -31.85 6.93
C LEU A 130 28.02 -33.32 7.17
N ALA A 131 27.02 -33.93 6.52
CA ALA A 131 26.73 -35.36 6.69
C ALA A 131 27.88 -36.25 6.16
N GLU A 132 28.52 -35.85 5.07
CA GLU A 132 29.69 -36.56 4.52
C GLU A 132 30.90 -36.48 5.47
N LEU A 133 31.22 -35.29 5.96
CA LEU A 133 32.29 -35.07 6.96
C LEU A 133 31.98 -35.70 8.33
N ALA A 134 30.71 -35.70 8.71
CA ALA A 134 30.24 -36.24 9.98
C ALA A 134 29.98 -37.75 9.94
N THR A 135 30.42 -38.45 8.89
CA THR A 135 30.33 -39.91 8.87
C THR A 135 31.03 -40.43 10.12
N ARG A 136 30.28 -41.13 10.98
CA ARG A 136 30.75 -41.62 12.29
C ARG A 136 32.11 -42.31 12.19
N ASP A 137 32.34 -43.01 11.09
CA ASP A 137 33.58 -43.74 10.86
C ASP A 137 34.78 -42.82 10.57
N TYR A 138 34.59 -41.69 9.88
CA TYR A 138 35.65 -40.70 9.64
C TYR A 138 36.01 -39.94 10.93
N LEU A 139 35.01 -39.46 11.68
CA LEU A 139 35.26 -38.84 13.00
C LEU A 139 35.91 -39.83 13.96
N ARG A 140 35.49 -41.10 13.93
CA ARG A 140 36.08 -42.15 14.75
C ARG A 140 37.51 -42.45 14.34
N SER A 141 37.81 -42.57 13.05
CA SER A 141 39.17 -42.81 12.58
C SER A 141 40.09 -41.64 12.89
N GLU A 142 39.61 -40.40 12.76
CA GLU A 142 40.42 -39.21 13.03
C GLU A 142 40.68 -39.02 14.52
N LEU A 143 39.67 -39.24 15.38
CA LEU A 143 39.86 -39.28 16.82
C LEU A 143 40.83 -40.39 17.24
N GLN A 144 40.75 -41.58 16.62
CA GLN A 144 41.69 -42.66 16.89
C GLN A 144 43.11 -42.32 16.43
N HIS A 145 43.26 -41.72 15.25
CA HIS A 145 44.54 -41.29 14.70
C HIS A 145 45.20 -40.24 15.60
N LEU A 146 44.45 -39.22 16.04
CA LEU A 146 44.95 -38.20 16.97
C LEU A 146 45.31 -38.78 18.34
N VAL A 147 44.53 -39.75 18.85
CA VAL A 147 44.84 -40.45 20.10
C VAL A 147 46.14 -41.26 19.96
N GLU A 148 46.34 -41.94 18.83
CA GLU A 148 47.57 -42.69 18.54
C GLU A 148 48.78 -41.77 18.43
N GLU A 149 48.64 -40.65 17.71
CA GLU A 149 49.70 -39.65 17.56
C GLU A 149 50.08 -39.03 18.91
N LEU A 150 49.10 -38.74 19.77
CA LEU A 150 49.36 -38.26 21.13
C LEU A 150 50.02 -39.34 21.99
N ARG A 151 49.65 -40.61 21.84
CA ARG A 151 50.28 -41.74 22.54
C ARG A 151 51.75 -41.88 22.14
N ASP A 152 52.07 -41.82 20.86
CA ASP A 152 53.45 -41.87 20.36
C ASP A 152 54.27 -40.63 20.78
N ARG A 153 53.63 -39.46 20.90
CA ARG A 153 54.26 -38.23 21.39
C ARG A 153 54.39 -38.14 22.90
N VAL A 154 53.74 -39.01 23.66
CA VAL A 154 53.99 -39.19 25.10
C VAL A 154 54.98 -40.36 25.22
N PRO A 155 56.30 -40.13 25.05
CA PRO A 155 57.28 -41.17 25.37
C PRO A 155 57.08 -41.53 26.83
N GLU A 156 56.94 -42.84 27.10
CA GLU A 156 56.86 -43.42 28.43
C GLU A 156 57.98 -42.86 29.31
N ARG A 157 57.73 -41.76 30.01
CA ARG A 157 58.63 -41.26 31.06
C ARG A 157 58.37 -42.14 32.28
N ARG A 158 59.15 -43.23 32.34
CA ARG A 158 59.36 -44.15 33.48
C ARG A 158 58.13 -44.95 33.87
N SER A 159 58.24 -46.24 34.13
CA SER A 159 59.04 -46.85 35.21
C SER A 159 59.03 -48.36 34.92
N GLY A 160 60.13 -49.11 34.98
CA GLY A 160 61.07 -49.27 36.08
C GLY A 160 61.20 -50.77 36.31
#